data_AF-B1FU67-F1
#
_entry.id   AF-B1FU67-F1
#
_cell.length_a   1.000
_cell.length_b   1.000
_cell.length_c   1.000
_cell.angle_alpha   90.00
_cell.angle_beta   90.00
_cell.angle_gamma   90.00
#
_symmetry.space_group_name_H-M   'P 1'
#
loop_
_entity.id
_entity.type
_entity.pdbx_description
1 polymer ?
#
loop_
_entity_poly.entity_id
_entity_poly.type
_entity_poly.pdbx_seq_one_letter_code
_entity_poly.pdbx_strand_id
1 'polypeptide(L)' 'MNVGGIPFAENHHGFWVLVVLVACFTGLAAWWAFRRRKER' A
#
# COMPACT_ATOMS: atom_id res chain seq x y z
N MET A 1 -10.94 -12.90 11.46
CA MET A 1 -9.88 -13.92 11.24
C MET A 1 -8.76 -13.60 12.21
N ASN A 2 -8.50 -14.47 13.18
CA ASN A 2 -7.35 -14.30 14.06
C ASN A 2 -6.15 -14.93 13.34
N VAL A 3 -5.29 -14.08 12.76
CA VAL A 3 -4.09 -14.49 12.03
C VAL A 3 -2.89 -14.16 12.91
N GLY A 4 -2.07 -15.16 13.22
CA GLY A 4 -0.95 -15.03 14.15
C GLY A 4 0.10 -14.05 13.63
N GLY A 5 0.44 -13.06 14.47
CA GLY A 5 1.53 -12.12 14.26
C GLY A 5 1.24 -11.01 13.25
N ILE A 6 1.43 -9.75 13.66
CA ILE A 6 1.39 -8.60 12.74
C ILE A 6 2.73 -8.56 12.00
N PRO A 7 2.75 -8.54 10.66
CA PRO A 7 3.99 -8.42 9.91
C PRO A 7 4.76 -7.16 10.36
N PHE A 8 6.06 -7.33 10.59
CA PHE A 8 6.98 -6.31 11.11
C PHE A 8 6.70 -5.80 12.54
N ALA A 9 5.97 -6.55 13.38
CA ALA A 9 5.67 -6.16 14.77
C ALA A 9 6.92 -5.86 15.62
N GLU A 10 8.03 -6.56 15.38
CA GLU A 10 9.28 -6.39 16.12
C GLU A 10 10.20 -5.31 15.52
N ASN A 11 9.81 -4.69 14.40
CA ASN A 11 10.60 -3.66 13.74
C ASN A 11 10.00 -2.28 14.04
N HIS A 12 10.79 -1.38 14.63
CA HIS A 12 10.38 -0.01 14.95
C HIS A 12 9.83 0.77 13.74
N HIS A 13 10.24 0.40 12.53
CA HIS A 13 9.79 1.01 11.28
C HIS A 13 8.74 0.20 10.53
N GLY A 14 8.32 -0.96 11.05
CA GLY A 14 7.41 -1.90 10.38
C GLY A 14 6.09 -1.28 9.96
N PHE A 15 5.52 -0.45 10.83
CA PHE A 15 4.31 0.32 10.53
C PHE A 15 4.51 1.25 9.33
N TRP A 16 5.60 2.01 9.31
CA TRP A 16 5.88 2.94 8.22
C TRP A 16 6.17 2.25 6.90
N VAL A 17 6.81 1.08 6.93
CA VAL A 17 7.01 0.24 5.74
C VAL A 17 5.66 -0.17 5.15
N LEU A 18 4.72 -0.63 5.99
CA LEU A 18 3.36 -0.97 5.53
C LEU A 18 2.62 0.24 4.97
N VAL A 19 2.71 1.40 5.63
CA VAL A 19 2.08 2.64 5.16
C VAL A 19 2.61 3.04 3.78
N VAL A 20 3.93 3.06 3.60
CA VAL A 20 4.55 3.42 2.31
C VAL A 20 4.17 2.40 1.24
N LEU A 21 4.19 1.11 1.57
CA LEU A 21 3.80 0.04 0.65
C LEU A 21 2.36 0.23 0.13
N VAL A 22 1.40 0.44 1.04
CA VAL A 22 -0.01 0.65 0.70
C VAL A 22 -0.18 1.95 -0.08
N ALA A 23 0.48 3.04 0.32
CA ALA A 23 0.41 4.33 -0.35
C ALA A 23 0.95 4.25 -1.79
N CYS A 24 2.09 3.59 -2.00
CA CYS A 24 2.66 3.38 -3.33
C CYS A 24 1.70 2.58 -4.23
N PHE A 25 1.21 1.43 -3.76
CA PHE A 25 0.25 0.62 -4.53
C PHE A 25 -1.02 1.40 -4.88
N THR A 26 -1.59 2.09 -3.89
CA THR A 26 -2.81 2.89 -4.08
C THR A 26 -2.56 4.04 -5.06
N GLY A 27 -1.42 4.72 -4.95
CA GLY A 27 -1.02 5.80 -5.86
C GLY A 27 -0.82 5.33 -7.28
N LEU A 28 -0.16 4.18 -7.49
CA LEU A 28 0.01 3.58 -8.81
C LEU A 28 -1.34 3.17 -9.42
N ALA A 29 -2.21 2.54 -8.62
CA ALA A 29 -3.53 2.13 -9.08
C ALA A 29 -4.40 3.34 -9.45
N ALA A 30 -4.39 4.39 -8.62
CA ALA A 30 -5.08 5.64 -8.90
C ALA A 30 -4.52 6.29 -10.17
N TRP A 31 -3.20 6.42 -10.29
CA TRP A 31 -2.56 6.98 -11.49
C TRP A 31 -2.96 6.21 -12.74
N TRP A 32 -2.93 4.88 -12.73
CA TRP A 32 -3.32 4.05 -13.86
C TRP A 32 -4.81 4.21 -14.22
N ALA A 33 -5.69 4.20 -13.20
CA ALA A 33 -7.13 4.35 -13.38
C ALA A 33 -7.50 5.72 -13.96
N PHE A 34 -6.88 6.81 -13.48
CA PHE A 34 -7.14 8.16 -13.98
C PHE A 34 -6.41 8.46 -15.29
N ARG A 35 -5.21 7.93 -15.51
CA ARG A 35 -4.48 8.07 -16.77
C ARG A 35 -5.26 7.46 -17.93
N ARG A 36 -5.88 6.29 -17.75
CA ARG A 36 -6.73 5.66 -18.79
C ARG A 36 -8.03 6.39 -19.09
N ARG A 37 -8.46 7.33 -18.24
CA ARG A 37 -9.61 8.20 -18.54
C ARG A 37 -9.27 9.40 -19.42
N LYS A 38 -7.99 9.76 -19.56
CA LYS A 38 -7.54 10.83 -20.47
C LYS A 38 -7.39 10.35 -21.92
N GLU A 39 -7.27 9.03 -22.13
CA GLU A 39 -7.13 8.41 -23.44
C GLU A 39 -8.48 7.99 -24.08
N ARG A 40 -9.62 8.13 -23.38
CA ARG A 40 -10.97 7.92 -23.94
C ARG A 40 -11.69 9.23 -24.21
#